data_AF-A0A9E5BGM6-F1
#
_entry.id   AF-A0A9E5BGM6-F1
#
_cell.length_a   1.000
_cell.length_b   1.000
_cell.length_c   1.000
_cell.angle_alpha   90.00
_cell.angle_beta   90.00
_cell.angle_gamma   90.00
#
_symmetry.space_group_name_H-M   'P 1'
#
loop_
_entity.id
_entity.type
_entity.pdbx_description
1 polymer ?
#
loop_
_entity_poly.entity_id
_entity_poly.type
_entity_poly.pdbx_seq_one_letter_code
_entity_poly.pdbx_strand_id
1 'polypeptide(L)'
;MAYLEGLNFTQIAGVAPERRVLANGLEVLYTHRPGIGLCTVQAWVRTGSAQEGRWEGSGISHYLEHMVFKATARFANRELTEAIHRVGGNSNAYTTFDRTVYYVDAPEEGFETAMEAISEMVFDPLINEDDAKLERDVILREIAMRDDEHDSIFAEKILEEALHVHPMRHPIIGHKDLFIKITPDDLRAYHKGRYAPENVVLAIGGSMEPDEVFKSVEQWFGRFSRTPVIQEVPIIEPPHAGPRRVEVARDVSICKGVATWKIPGFFAKDRSAIDLFLGVMGSGNSSILWDELRENKKLVHSIDAHAMGLKDIGLAWLSWIGDAHADYTVIEKSILEKINELQENGVSQAQFEKVRRQTVVAMVNGLKTIHSATARSAYAACIGYDHAWPLRGVEELARLTPEDLTQVGRTYLKPESVTFAVMNAKKSVATADTKTKVKTPDSFEVITLENGVRVVLQEDHSVPKAGFGVYFSAGIAYENDEKRGATGILSTLLTRDTVQHTRQEVAQIVDRIGATFADVGSQLSCGLWGEALSSDFEQIAELVKNGVLTPKLLSDAFES
;
A
#
# COMPACT_ATOMS: atom_id res chain seq x y z
N MET A 1 -9.30 26.70 -14.13
CA MET A 1 -8.75 25.73 -13.16
C MET A 1 -7.84 24.78 -13.92
N ALA A 2 -6.77 24.28 -13.33
CA ALA A 2 -5.90 23.29 -13.97
C ALA A 2 -6.56 21.90 -13.95
N TYR A 3 -6.43 21.15 -15.03
CA TYR A 3 -7.02 19.82 -15.22
C TYR A 3 -5.96 18.81 -15.65
N LEU A 4 -6.16 17.56 -15.24
CA LEU A 4 -5.37 16.41 -15.68
C LEU A 4 -6.34 15.23 -15.86
N GLU A 5 -6.31 14.59 -17.01
CA GLU A 5 -7.24 13.48 -17.35
C GLU A 5 -8.73 13.85 -17.16
N GLY A 6 -9.11 15.08 -17.50
CA GLY A 6 -10.49 15.57 -17.38
C GLY A 6 -10.96 15.90 -15.95
N LEU A 7 -10.12 15.69 -14.95
CA LEU A 7 -10.38 16.02 -13.54
C LEU A 7 -9.61 17.27 -13.14
N ASN A 8 -10.21 18.12 -12.30
CA ASN A 8 -9.47 19.21 -11.69
C ASN A 8 -8.51 18.68 -10.62
N PHE A 9 -7.47 19.43 -10.29
CA PHE A 9 -6.43 18.94 -9.37
C PHE A 9 -6.97 18.59 -7.98
N THR A 10 -7.99 19.30 -7.49
CA THR A 10 -8.63 19.00 -6.18
C THR A 10 -9.39 17.67 -6.21
N GLN A 11 -10.01 17.30 -7.34
CA GLN A 11 -10.65 15.99 -7.49
C GLN A 11 -9.65 14.82 -7.45
N ILE A 12 -8.40 15.06 -7.86
CA ILE A 12 -7.32 14.05 -7.84
C ILE A 12 -6.60 14.02 -6.49
N ALA A 13 -6.29 15.19 -5.94
CA ALA A 13 -5.55 15.35 -4.69
C ALA A 13 -6.40 15.11 -3.45
N GLY A 14 -7.71 15.33 -3.54
CA GLY A 14 -8.60 15.50 -2.40
C GLY A 14 -8.68 16.97 -1.97
N VAL A 15 -9.70 17.28 -1.16
CA VAL A 15 -9.82 18.60 -0.53
C VAL A 15 -8.70 18.74 0.49
N ALA A 16 -8.02 19.90 0.49
CA ALA A 16 -6.98 20.18 1.47
C ALA A 16 -7.58 20.18 2.89
N PRO A 17 -6.94 19.51 3.87
CA PRO A 17 -7.45 19.48 5.22
C PRO A 17 -7.35 20.86 5.87
N GLU A 18 -8.28 21.19 6.77
CA GLU A 18 -8.10 22.33 7.66
C GLU A 18 -6.96 22.01 8.64
N ARG A 19 -6.04 22.95 8.81
CA ARG A 19 -4.86 22.76 9.64
C ARG A 19 -4.85 23.74 10.81
N ARG A 20 -4.66 23.23 12.02
CA ARG A 20 -4.37 24.04 13.22
C ARG A 20 -3.16 23.46 13.95
N VAL A 21 -2.48 24.32 14.71
CA VAL A 21 -1.37 23.90 15.60
C VAL A 21 -1.74 24.36 17.00
N LEU A 22 -1.78 23.43 17.94
CA LEU A 22 -2.09 23.74 19.33
C LEU A 22 -0.92 24.48 20.00
N ALA A 23 -1.18 25.10 21.16
CA ALA A 23 -0.15 25.80 21.92
C ALA A 23 1.01 24.87 22.36
N ASN A 24 0.73 23.57 22.54
CA ASN A 24 1.73 22.56 22.87
C ASN A 24 2.54 22.05 21.66
N GLY A 25 2.28 22.55 20.45
CA GLY A 25 3.00 22.20 19.23
C GLY A 25 2.39 21.04 18.44
N LEU A 26 1.31 20.41 18.92
CA LEU A 26 0.62 19.36 18.17
C LEU A 26 0.05 19.91 16.86
N GLU A 27 0.44 19.31 15.74
CA GLU A 27 -0.12 19.60 14.42
C GLU A 27 -1.40 18.79 14.22
N VAL A 28 -2.49 19.48 13.87
CA VAL A 28 -3.82 18.89 13.72
C VAL A 28 -4.33 19.15 12.32
N LEU A 29 -4.73 18.09 11.63
CA LEU A 29 -5.31 18.12 10.30
C LEU A 29 -6.74 17.59 10.36
N TYR A 30 -7.69 18.31 9.77
CA TYR A 30 -9.08 17.87 9.66
C TYR A 30 -9.54 17.77 8.21
N THR A 31 -9.86 16.55 7.77
CA THR A 31 -10.45 16.26 6.46
C THR A 31 -11.97 16.20 6.60
N HIS A 32 -12.65 17.32 6.38
CA HIS A 32 -14.10 17.41 6.50
C HIS A 32 -14.81 16.80 5.28
N ARG A 33 -15.67 15.80 5.52
CA ARG A 33 -16.52 15.16 4.52
C ARG A 33 -17.94 15.03 5.11
N PRO A 34 -18.83 16.01 4.89
CA PRO A 34 -20.16 15.99 5.49
C PRO A 34 -21.03 14.86 4.93
N GLY A 35 -21.90 14.30 5.76
CA GLY A 35 -22.95 13.34 5.36
C GLY A 35 -22.52 11.88 5.20
N ILE A 36 -21.29 11.50 5.59
CA ILE A 36 -20.83 10.10 5.55
C ILE A 36 -21.14 9.32 6.84
N GLY A 37 -21.43 10.00 7.95
CA GLY A 37 -21.78 9.37 9.24
C GLY A 37 -20.65 8.55 9.87
N LEU A 38 -19.41 8.77 9.44
CA LEU A 38 -18.21 8.06 9.90
C LEU A 38 -17.13 9.06 10.29
N CYS A 39 -16.26 8.63 11.19
CA CYS A 39 -15.07 9.36 11.60
C CYS A 39 -13.83 8.44 11.64
N THR A 40 -12.66 9.06 11.49
CA THR A 40 -11.34 8.46 11.70
C THR A 40 -10.53 9.43 12.54
N VAL A 41 -9.86 8.93 13.58
CA VAL A 41 -8.90 9.68 14.39
C VAL A 41 -7.58 8.94 14.32
N GLN A 42 -6.54 9.59 13.82
CA GLN A 42 -5.24 8.98 13.55
C GLN A 42 -4.13 9.81 14.20
N ALA A 43 -3.26 9.16 14.97
CA ALA A 43 -2.02 9.76 15.45
C ALA A 43 -0.85 9.20 14.67
N TRP A 44 -0.18 10.08 13.94
CA TRP A 44 1.00 9.77 13.14
C TRP A 44 2.23 10.26 13.88
N VAL A 45 2.93 9.34 14.54
CA VAL A 45 4.18 9.64 15.25
C VAL A 45 5.31 9.60 14.23
N ARG A 46 6.11 10.66 14.15
CA ARG A 46 7.27 10.77 13.25
C ARG A 46 8.44 9.92 13.74
N THR A 47 8.20 8.65 14.04
CA THR A 47 9.18 7.69 14.54
C THR A 47 8.79 6.29 14.11
N GLY A 48 9.71 5.56 13.52
CA GLY A 48 9.62 4.14 13.20
C GLY A 48 10.96 3.46 13.48
N SER A 49 11.16 2.27 12.93
CA SER A 49 12.36 1.48 13.22
C SER A 49 13.67 2.16 12.79
N ALA A 50 13.64 3.05 11.80
CA ALA A 50 14.81 3.80 11.37
C ALA A 50 15.18 4.95 12.31
N GLN A 51 14.31 5.29 13.27
CA GLN A 51 14.48 6.38 14.23
C GLN A 51 14.72 5.88 15.67
N GLU A 52 15.17 4.64 15.81
CA GLU A 52 15.45 4.03 17.12
C GLU A 52 16.74 4.55 17.77
N GLY A 53 17.61 5.23 17.00
CA GLY A 53 18.82 5.88 17.53
C GLY A 53 19.71 4.91 18.28
N ARG A 54 19.92 5.11 19.59
CA ARG A 54 20.77 4.19 20.39
C ARG A 54 20.22 2.77 20.51
N TRP A 55 18.96 2.55 20.14
CA TRP A 55 18.28 1.25 20.12
C TRP A 55 18.14 0.69 18.70
N GLU A 56 18.85 1.25 17.72
CA GLU A 56 18.82 0.83 16.32
C GLU A 56 18.88 -0.70 16.15
N GLY A 57 17.93 -1.24 15.39
CA GLY A 57 17.83 -2.66 15.08
C GLY A 57 17.27 -3.51 16.22
N SER A 58 16.82 -2.92 17.32
CA SER A 58 16.22 -3.67 18.44
C SER A 58 14.71 -3.87 18.28
N GLY A 59 14.03 -3.08 17.46
CA GLY A 59 12.57 -3.15 17.29
C GLY A 59 11.81 -2.47 18.43
N ILE A 60 12.44 -1.55 19.16
CA ILE A 60 11.80 -0.82 20.28
C ILE A 60 10.57 -0.02 19.83
N SER A 61 10.53 0.43 18.58
CA SER A 61 9.38 1.16 18.02
C SER A 61 8.15 0.25 17.93
N HIS A 62 8.35 -0.95 17.37
CA HIS A 62 7.33 -1.99 17.27
C HIS A 62 6.90 -2.50 18.65
N TYR A 63 7.86 -2.67 19.56
CA TYR A 63 7.54 -3.08 20.92
C TYR A 63 6.70 -2.03 21.65
N LEU A 64 7.05 -0.74 21.53
CA LEU A 64 6.25 0.33 22.14
C LEU A 64 4.84 0.38 21.55
N GLU A 65 4.68 0.13 20.25
CA GLU A 65 3.37 0.02 19.59
C GLU A 65 2.46 -1.00 20.27
N HIS A 66 2.98 -2.18 20.61
CA HIS A 66 2.20 -3.18 21.34
C HIS A 66 1.86 -2.74 22.77
N MET A 67 2.78 -2.01 23.42
CA MET A 67 2.65 -1.60 24.81
C MET A 67 1.55 -0.56 25.03
N VAL A 68 1.27 0.31 24.07
CA VAL A 68 0.24 1.36 24.24
C VAL A 68 -1.18 0.79 24.34
N PHE A 69 -1.40 -0.46 23.91
CA PHE A 69 -2.70 -1.13 24.02
C PHE A 69 -2.94 -1.81 25.37
N LYS A 70 -1.93 -1.91 26.24
CA LYS A 70 -2.03 -2.71 27.47
C LYS A 70 -2.73 -1.98 28.60
N ALA A 71 -2.26 -0.80 28.94
CA ALA A 71 -2.85 0.00 30.00
C ALA A 71 -2.46 1.46 29.84
N THR A 72 -3.40 2.34 30.18
CA THR A 72 -3.19 3.77 30.35
C THR A 72 -3.57 4.15 31.77
N ALA A 73 -3.38 5.41 32.15
CA ALA A 73 -3.85 5.88 33.46
C ALA A 73 -5.37 5.73 33.65
N ARG A 74 -6.14 5.71 32.56
CA ARG A 74 -7.61 5.70 32.57
C ARG A 74 -8.25 4.39 32.16
N PHE A 75 -7.53 3.54 31.42
CA PHE A 75 -8.05 2.26 30.94
C PHE A 75 -7.11 1.12 31.32
N ALA A 76 -7.67 0.06 31.91
CA ALA A 76 -6.94 -1.16 32.19
C ALA A 76 -7.23 -2.23 31.12
N ASN A 77 -6.19 -2.87 30.60
CA ASN A 77 -6.30 -4.04 29.73
C ASN A 77 -7.22 -3.80 28.52
N ARG A 78 -8.33 -4.55 28.46
CA ARG A 78 -9.27 -4.59 27.34
C ARG A 78 -10.36 -3.52 27.42
N GLU A 79 -10.43 -2.75 28.49
CA GLU A 79 -11.48 -1.74 28.70
C GLU A 79 -11.53 -0.74 27.54
N LEU A 80 -10.37 -0.32 27.04
CA LEU A 80 -10.30 0.61 25.93
C LEU A 80 -10.84 -0.01 24.63
N THR A 81 -10.40 -1.22 24.28
CA THR A 81 -10.91 -1.94 23.11
C THR A 81 -12.42 -2.20 23.22
N GLU A 82 -12.91 -2.54 24.41
CA GLU A 82 -14.35 -2.73 24.65
C GLU A 82 -15.14 -1.43 24.53
N ALA A 83 -14.59 -0.29 24.96
CA ALA A 83 -15.19 1.02 24.79
C ALA A 83 -15.32 1.38 23.30
N ILE A 84 -14.26 1.16 22.52
CA ILE A 84 -14.25 1.39 21.06
C ILE A 84 -15.27 0.48 20.36
N HIS A 85 -15.30 -0.81 20.68
CA HIS A 85 -16.25 -1.74 20.07
C HIS A 85 -17.71 -1.43 20.44
N ARG A 86 -17.97 -0.90 21.63
CA ARG A 86 -19.32 -0.54 22.09
C ARG A 86 -19.96 0.56 21.26
N VAL A 87 -19.14 1.49 20.74
CA VAL A 87 -19.59 2.54 19.82
C VAL A 87 -19.54 2.09 18.35
N GLY A 88 -19.30 0.79 18.09
CA GLY A 88 -19.18 0.25 16.73
C GLY A 88 -17.87 0.60 16.04
N GLY A 89 -16.87 1.12 16.77
CA GLY A 89 -15.56 1.46 16.24
C GLY A 89 -14.63 0.26 16.14
N ASN A 90 -13.55 0.46 15.40
CA ASN A 90 -12.41 -0.45 15.30
C ASN A 90 -11.11 0.34 15.44
N SER A 91 -10.11 -0.26 16.04
CA SER A 91 -8.80 0.35 16.25
C SER A 91 -7.69 -0.53 15.72
N ASN A 92 -6.62 0.08 15.24
CA ASN A 92 -5.40 -0.64 14.92
C ASN A 92 -4.18 0.27 15.06
N ALA A 93 -3.00 -0.34 14.99
CA ALA A 93 -1.74 0.37 14.84
C ALA A 93 -0.84 -0.36 13.84
N TYR A 94 0.20 0.34 13.41
CA TYR A 94 1.30 -0.28 12.69
C TYR A 94 2.56 0.57 12.80
N THR A 95 3.70 -0.10 12.83
CA THR A 95 5.03 0.51 12.77
C THR A 95 5.66 0.21 11.41
N THR A 96 6.28 1.22 10.83
CA THR A 96 7.08 1.12 9.60
C THR A 96 8.50 1.61 9.89
N PHE A 97 9.30 1.79 8.83
CA PHE A 97 10.65 2.34 8.98
C PHE A 97 10.65 3.79 9.48
N ASP A 98 9.71 4.66 9.06
CA ASP A 98 9.76 6.11 9.35
C ASP A 98 8.65 6.66 10.25
N ARG A 99 7.68 5.82 10.62
CA ARG A 99 6.51 6.20 11.42
C ARG A 99 5.88 5.02 12.14
N THR A 100 5.16 5.36 13.20
CA THR A 100 4.21 4.50 13.90
C THR A 100 2.88 5.24 13.90
N VAL A 101 1.83 4.55 13.46
CA VAL A 101 0.49 5.14 13.30
C VAL A 101 -0.49 4.36 14.15
N TYR A 102 -1.28 5.10 14.92
CA TYR A 102 -2.40 4.59 15.70
C TYR A 102 -3.67 5.20 15.15
N TYR A 103 -4.73 4.40 14.98
CA TYR A 103 -6.00 4.94 14.54
C TYR A 103 -7.21 4.25 15.14
N VAL A 104 -8.30 5.00 15.20
CA VAL A 104 -9.64 4.52 15.52
C VAL A 104 -10.58 5.01 14.43
N ASP A 105 -11.27 4.08 13.78
CA ASP A 105 -12.37 4.36 12.86
C ASP A 105 -13.69 4.03 13.57
N ALA A 106 -14.68 4.91 13.50
CA ALA A 106 -15.96 4.73 14.19
C ALA A 106 -17.09 5.44 13.45
N PRO A 107 -18.37 5.08 13.74
CA PRO A 107 -19.49 5.98 13.48
C PRO A 107 -19.25 7.37 14.09
N GLU A 108 -19.87 8.40 13.54
CA GLU A 108 -19.72 9.79 13.99
C GLU A 108 -19.98 9.95 15.49
N GLU A 109 -20.96 9.21 16.04
CA GLU A 109 -21.30 9.24 17.46
C GLU A 109 -20.18 8.71 18.37
N GLY A 110 -19.26 7.92 17.82
CA GLY A 110 -18.08 7.39 18.49
C GLY A 110 -16.87 8.33 18.50
N PHE A 111 -16.97 9.52 17.90
CA PHE A 111 -15.84 10.45 17.73
C PHE A 111 -15.13 10.80 19.04
N GLU A 112 -15.88 11.14 20.10
CA GLU A 112 -15.29 11.47 21.40
C GLU A 112 -14.56 10.29 22.03
N THR A 113 -15.08 9.06 21.87
CA THR A 113 -14.41 7.84 22.32
C THR A 113 -13.13 7.58 21.54
N ALA A 114 -13.11 7.86 20.22
CA ALA A 114 -11.92 7.75 19.40
C ALA A 114 -10.85 8.77 19.79
N MET A 115 -11.23 10.01 20.06
CA MET A 115 -10.34 11.08 20.52
C MET A 115 -9.71 10.73 21.87
N GLU A 116 -10.53 10.28 22.83
CA GLU A 116 -10.09 9.81 24.13
C GLU A 116 -9.09 8.65 24.01
N ALA A 117 -9.43 7.63 23.21
CA ALA A 117 -8.59 6.45 23.01
C ALA A 117 -7.21 6.82 22.48
N ILE A 118 -7.14 7.61 21.40
CA ILE A 118 -5.88 8.02 20.78
C ILE A 118 -5.06 8.91 21.71
N SER A 119 -5.71 9.84 22.42
CA SER A 119 -5.04 10.68 23.42
C SER A 119 -4.35 9.84 24.50
N GLU A 120 -5.05 8.86 25.06
CA GLU A 120 -4.53 8.02 26.14
C GLU A 120 -3.45 7.05 25.67
N MET A 121 -3.68 6.32 24.57
CA MET A 121 -2.71 5.34 24.05
C MET A 121 -1.38 6.01 23.67
N VAL A 122 -1.44 7.14 22.97
CA VAL A 122 -0.25 7.73 22.37
C VAL A 122 0.53 8.55 23.40
N PHE A 123 -0.13 9.30 24.28
CA PHE A 123 0.56 10.27 25.14
C PHE A 123 0.68 9.84 26.60
N ASP A 124 -0.13 8.89 27.09
CA ASP A 124 -0.11 8.46 28.50
C ASP A 124 -0.19 6.93 28.71
N PRO A 125 0.65 6.11 28.03
CA PRO A 125 0.72 4.68 28.29
C PRO A 125 1.43 4.40 29.61
N LEU A 126 0.94 3.42 30.38
CA LEU A 126 1.48 3.11 31.71
C LEU A 126 2.84 2.39 31.65
N ILE A 127 3.07 1.57 30.61
CA ILE A 127 4.30 0.76 30.38
C ILE A 127 4.78 0.10 31.69
N ASN A 128 3.93 -0.72 32.30
CA ASN A 128 4.31 -1.46 33.52
C ASN A 128 5.22 -2.65 33.18
N GLU A 129 5.94 -3.14 34.19
CA GLU A 129 6.93 -4.22 33.96
C GLU A 129 6.32 -5.56 33.60
N ASP A 130 5.15 -5.89 34.16
CA ASP A 130 4.53 -7.20 33.99
C ASP A 130 3.94 -7.33 32.58
N ASP A 131 3.25 -6.31 32.10
CA ASP A 131 2.77 -6.23 30.72
C ASP A 131 3.92 -6.24 29.73
N ALA A 132 5.02 -5.51 30.01
CA ALA A 132 6.20 -5.56 29.16
C ALA A 132 6.78 -6.98 29.10
N LYS A 133 6.92 -7.67 30.24
CA LYS A 133 7.40 -9.07 30.24
C LYS A 133 6.50 -9.99 29.42
N LEU A 134 5.19 -9.90 29.60
CA LEU A 134 4.21 -10.70 28.85
C LEU A 134 4.27 -10.40 27.35
N GLU A 135 4.38 -9.13 26.98
CA GLU A 135 4.39 -8.71 25.59
C GLU A 135 5.70 -9.05 24.88
N ARG A 136 6.82 -9.05 25.62
CA ARG A 136 8.09 -9.59 25.10
C ARG A 136 7.89 -11.03 24.62
N ASP A 137 7.18 -11.87 25.37
CA ASP A 137 6.95 -13.26 24.97
C ASP A 137 6.03 -13.38 23.75
N VAL A 138 5.09 -12.44 23.55
CA VAL A 138 4.26 -12.35 22.34
C VAL A 138 5.13 -12.02 21.14
N ILE A 139 5.94 -10.97 21.22
CA ILE A 139 6.80 -10.52 20.12
C ILE A 139 7.90 -11.55 19.82
N LEU A 140 8.42 -12.27 20.82
CA LEU A 140 9.36 -13.37 20.57
C LEU A 140 8.74 -14.52 19.76
N ARG A 141 7.43 -14.78 19.92
CA ARG A 141 6.71 -15.74 19.08
C ARG A 141 6.50 -15.19 17.68
N GLU A 142 6.21 -13.89 17.55
CA GLU A 142 6.07 -13.24 16.25
C GLU A 142 7.39 -13.26 15.46
N ILE A 143 8.52 -12.93 16.10
CA ILE A 143 9.87 -13.08 15.52
C ILE A 143 10.08 -14.52 15.04
N ALA A 144 9.73 -15.52 15.86
CA ALA A 144 9.89 -16.93 15.49
C ALA A 144 8.97 -17.35 14.33
N MET A 145 7.73 -16.85 14.28
CA MET A 145 6.80 -17.12 13.16
C MET A 145 7.29 -16.47 11.87
N ARG A 146 7.86 -15.27 11.96
CA ARG A 146 8.40 -14.54 10.83
C ARG A 146 9.68 -15.17 10.27
N ASP A 147 10.45 -15.89 11.08
CA ASP A 147 11.57 -16.73 10.61
C ASP A 147 11.10 -17.87 9.67
N ASP A 148 9.82 -18.26 9.72
CA ASP A 148 9.22 -19.23 8.79
C ASP A 148 8.62 -18.54 7.53
N GLU A 149 8.49 -17.21 7.53
CA GLU A 149 8.02 -16.42 6.39
C GLU A 149 9.17 -16.10 5.42
N HIS A 150 9.34 -16.97 4.43
CA HIS A 150 10.38 -16.86 3.41
C HIS A 150 10.50 -15.49 2.74
N ASP A 151 9.37 -14.85 2.41
CA ASP A 151 9.34 -13.54 1.74
C ASP A 151 9.83 -12.40 2.65
N SER A 152 9.46 -12.44 3.93
CA SER A 152 9.90 -11.48 4.94
C SER A 152 11.42 -11.51 5.10
N ILE A 153 12.01 -12.72 5.23
CA ILE A 153 13.47 -12.88 5.30
C ILE A 153 14.15 -12.45 4.00
N PHE A 154 13.55 -12.76 2.85
CA PHE A 154 14.12 -12.39 1.56
C PHE A 154 14.19 -10.86 1.41
N ALA A 155 13.12 -10.15 1.75
CA ALA A 155 13.08 -8.69 1.76
C ALA A 155 14.13 -8.09 2.70
N GLU A 156 14.31 -8.62 3.90
CA GLU A 156 15.38 -8.18 4.80
C GLU A 156 16.77 -8.33 4.22
N LYS A 157 17.06 -9.50 3.62
CA LYS A 157 18.37 -9.77 3.03
C LYS A 157 18.67 -8.86 1.85
N ILE A 158 17.63 -8.46 1.10
CA ILE A 158 17.75 -7.43 0.06
C ILE A 158 18.11 -6.09 0.69
N LEU A 159 17.40 -5.65 1.72
CA LEU A 159 17.65 -4.36 2.38
C LEU A 159 19.03 -4.33 3.05
N GLU A 160 19.44 -5.41 3.71
CA GLU A 160 20.76 -5.58 4.33
C GLU A 160 21.90 -5.44 3.32
N GLU A 161 21.72 -5.98 2.10
CA GLU A 161 22.71 -5.92 1.03
C GLU A 161 22.66 -4.59 0.25
N ALA A 162 21.47 -4.01 0.07
CA ALA A 162 21.28 -2.74 -0.63
C ALA A 162 21.71 -1.52 0.20
N LEU A 163 21.72 -1.63 1.52
CA LEU A 163 21.99 -0.51 2.44
C LEU A 163 23.07 -0.88 3.47
N HIS A 164 24.15 -0.10 3.49
CA HIS A 164 25.29 -0.35 4.37
C HIS A 164 25.11 0.27 5.75
N VAL A 165 24.70 1.54 5.80
CA VAL A 165 24.63 2.30 7.06
C VAL A 165 23.21 2.79 7.36
N HIS A 166 22.34 2.86 6.35
CA HIS A 166 20.98 3.35 6.56
C HIS A 166 20.14 2.36 7.41
N PRO A 167 19.45 2.81 8.48
CA PRO A 167 18.74 1.93 9.42
C PRO A 167 17.60 1.09 8.83
N MET A 168 17.06 1.49 7.66
CA MET A 168 16.11 0.67 6.88
C MET A 168 16.66 -0.72 6.53
N ARG A 169 17.97 -0.96 6.67
CA ARG A 169 18.59 -2.29 6.58
C ARG A 169 18.19 -3.25 7.70
N HIS A 170 17.63 -2.75 8.78
CA HIS A 170 17.22 -3.54 9.94
C HIS A 170 15.73 -3.89 9.89
N PRO A 171 15.34 -5.06 10.40
CA PRO A 171 13.95 -5.46 10.44
C PRO A 171 13.17 -4.57 11.41
N ILE A 172 11.92 -4.24 11.05
CA ILE A 172 11.04 -3.43 11.89
C ILE A 172 10.81 -4.08 13.26
N ILE A 173 10.65 -5.41 13.27
CA ILE A 173 10.48 -6.21 14.50
C ILE A 173 11.76 -6.32 15.35
N GLY A 174 12.92 -5.94 14.80
CA GLY A 174 14.21 -5.99 15.46
C GLY A 174 14.93 -7.34 15.36
N HIS A 175 16.23 -7.32 15.61
CA HIS A 175 17.05 -8.53 15.76
C HIS A 175 16.84 -9.11 17.15
N LYS A 176 16.56 -10.41 17.22
CA LYS A 176 16.26 -11.11 18.48
C LYS A 176 17.28 -10.84 19.59
N ASP A 177 18.57 -10.83 19.27
CA ASP A 177 19.66 -10.65 20.23
C ASP A 177 19.79 -9.21 20.76
N LEU A 178 19.22 -8.23 20.05
CA LEU A 178 19.08 -6.84 20.50
C LEU A 178 17.76 -6.64 21.23
N PHE A 179 16.67 -7.18 20.69
CA PHE A 179 15.32 -7.11 21.25
C PHE A 179 15.24 -7.59 22.70
N ILE A 180 15.86 -8.74 23.02
CA ILE A 180 15.84 -9.29 24.38
C ILE A 180 16.53 -8.40 25.44
N LYS A 181 17.35 -7.43 25.00
CA LYS A 181 18.05 -6.50 25.89
C LYS A 181 17.19 -5.28 26.26
N ILE A 182 16.06 -5.06 25.58
CA ILE A 182 15.17 -3.92 25.85
C ILE A 182 14.54 -4.06 27.24
N THR A 183 14.71 -3.02 28.05
CA THR A 183 14.10 -2.90 29.39
C THR A 183 12.83 -2.04 29.37
N PRO A 184 11.94 -2.15 30.38
CA PRO A 184 10.81 -1.23 30.52
C PRO A 184 11.23 0.25 30.64
N ASP A 185 12.40 0.52 31.22
CA ASP A 185 12.95 1.88 31.29
C ASP A 185 13.36 2.40 29.91
N ASP A 186 13.86 1.53 29.03
CA ASP A 186 14.14 1.90 27.64
C ASP A 186 12.87 2.29 26.90
N LEU A 187 11.78 1.52 27.07
CA LEU A 187 10.47 1.83 26.48
C LEU A 187 9.94 3.18 26.96
N ARG A 188 10.00 3.44 28.27
CA ARG A 188 9.61 4.75 28.86
C ARG A 188 10.50 5.88 28.34
N ALA A 189 11.80 5.66 28.23
CA ALA A 189 12.73 6.67 27.72
C ALA A 189 12.49 6.97 26.23
N TYR A 190 12.24 5.93 25.42
CA TYR A 190 11.93 6.05 24.01
C TYR A 190 10.59 6.77 23.79
N HIS A 191 9.54 6.37 24.52
CA HIS A 191 8.24 7.05 24.51
C HIS A 191 8.39 8.54 24.86
N LYS A 192 9.00 8.87 26.00
CA LYS A 192 9.20 10.25 26.44
C LYS A 192 9.98 11.11 25.43
N GLY A 193 10.94 10.51 24.71
CA GLY A 193 11.78 11.23 23.74
C GLY A 193 11.16 11.41 22.35
N ARG A 194 10.18 10.58 21.98
CA ARG A 194 9.65 10.49 20.61
C ARG A 194 8.14 10.76 20.50
N TYR A 195 7.37 10.54 21.55
CA TYR A 195 5.92 10.73 21.60
C TYR A 195 5.57 12.10 22.21
N ALA A 196 6.34 13.13 21.83
CA ALA A 196 6.05 14.51 22.18
C ALA A 196 5.00 15.10 21.21
N PRO A 197 4.12 16.02 21.65
CA PRO A 197 3.11 16.61 20.77
C PRO A 197 3.66 17.18 19.46
N GLU A 198 4.84 17.83 19.49
CA GLU A 198 5.47 18.39 18.29
C GLU A 198 6.02 17.34 17.29
N ASN A 199 6.14 16.07 17.71
CA ASN A 199 6.52 14.93 16.86
C ASN A 199 5.34 14.13 16.32
N VAL A 200 4.11 14.55 16.63
CA VAL A 200 2.90 13.84 16.25
C VAL A 200 2.08 14.73 15.31
N VAL A 201 1.53 14.13 14.27
CA VAL A 201 0.44 14.73 13.48
C VAL A 201 -0.85 14.02 13.87
N LEU A 202 -1.78 14.76 14.45
CA LEU A 202 -3.14 14.29 14.70
C LEU A 202 -3.98 14.56 13.45
N ALA A 203 -4.36 13.50 12.75
CA ALA A 203 -5.18 13.60 11.55
C ALA A 203 -6.57 13.04 11.82
N ILE A 204 -7.57 13.88 11.61
CA ILE A 204 -8.98 13.57 11.84
C ILE A 204 -9.70 13.68 10.51
N GLY A 205 -10.65 12.80 10.26
CA GLY A 205 -11.55 12.93 9.12
C GLY A 205 -12.95 12.45 9.48
N GLY A 206 -13.97 13.08 8.92
CA GLY A 206 -15.35 12.68 9.18
C GLY A 206 -16.36 13.73 8.79
N SER A 207 -17.58 13.58 9.30
CA SER A 207 -18.71 14.48 9.04
C SER A 207 -18.94 15.56 10.09
N MET A 208 -18.22 15.51 11.21
CA MET A 208 -18.39 16.46 12.33
C MET A 208 -18.12 17.92 11.91
N GLU A 209 -18.80 18.87 12.57
CA GLU A 209 -18.55 20.28 12.29
C GLU A 209 -17.12 20.70 12.70
N PRO A 210 -16.37 21.43 11.84
CA PRO A 210 -14.96 21.74 12.10
C PRO A 210 -14.70 22.41 13.46
N ASP A 211 -15.51 23.38 13.86
CA ASP A 211 -15.31 24.09 15.13
C ASP A 211 -15.52 23.18 16.35
N GLU A 212 -16.40 22.18 16.27
CA GLU A 212 -16.60 21.19 17.32
C GLU A 212 -15.41 20.24 17.42
N VAL A 213 -14.88 19.80 16.27
CA VAL A 213 -13.66 18.98 16.20
C VAL A 213 -12.50 19.67 16.89
N PHE A 214 -12.20 20.93 16.55
CA PHE A 214 -11.06 21.62 17.14
C PHE A 214 -11.24 21.94 18.62
N LYS A 215 -12.48 22.12 19.09
CA LYS A 215 -12.78 22.22 20.52
C LYS A 215 -12.49 20.91 21.25
N SER A 216 -12.91 19.77 20.69
CA SER A 216 -12.63 18.43 21.23
C SER A 216 -11.13 18.13 21.24
N VAL A 217 -10.42 18.53 20.18
CA VAL A 217 -8.95 18.43 20.10
C VAL A 217 -8.28 19.19 21.24
N GLU A 218 -8.68 20.42 21.52
CA GLU A 218 -8.11 21.21 22.62
C GLU A 218 -8.37 20.54 23.98
N GLN A 219 -9.58 19.99 24.17
CA GLN A 219 -9.95 19.27 25.40
C GLN A 219 -9.08 18.04 25.65
N TRP A 220 -8.89 17.18 24.63
CA TRP A 220 -8.20 15.90 24.78
C TRP A 220 -6.68 16.02 24.71
N PHE A 221 -6.18 16.86 23.80
CA PHE A 221 -4.75 16.92 23.49
C PHE A 221 -4.07 18.18 24.02
N GLY A 222 -4.80 19.27 24.27
CA GLY A 222 -4.23 20.53 24.78
C GLY A 222 -3.64 20.42 26.19
N ARG A 223 -4.05 19.40 26.95
CA ARG A 223 -3.54 19.11 28.31
C ARG A 223 -2.11 18.56 28.35
N PHE A 224 -1.58 18.05 27.23
CA PHE A 224 -0.22 17.49 27.20
C PHE A 224 0.82 18.60 27.08
N SER A 225 1.86 18.51 27.90
CA SER A 225 2.96 19.48 27.89
C SER A 225 3.81 19.34 26.64
N ARG A 226 4.25 20.48 26.10
CA ARG A 226 5.27 20.50 25.05
C ARG A 226 6.59 20.01 25.61
N THR A 227 7.21 19.03 24.96
CA THR A 227 8.52 18.50 25.31
C THR A 227 9.45 18.51 24.10
N PRO A 228 10.77 18.71 24.27
CA PRO A 228 11.71 18.66 23.16
C PRO A 228 11.78 17.26 22.55
N VAL A 229 11.72 17.19 21.23
CA VAL A 229 11.94 15.95 20.47
C VAL A 229 13.42 15.68 20.29
N ILE A 230 13.82 14.42 20.50
CA ILE A 230 15.16 13.96 20.13
C ILE A 230 15.28 14.04 18.61
N GLN A 231 16.08 15.00 18.13
CA GLN A 231 16.40 15.17 16.72
C GLN A 231 17.30 14.05 16.23
N GLU A 232 17.05 13.58 15.02
CA GLU A 232 17.92 12.63 14.35
C GLU A 232 19.06 13.33 13.62
N VAL A 233 20.18 12.63 13.54
CA VAL A 233 21.27 13.00 12.64
C VAL A 233 20.96 12.41 11.27
N PRO A 234 20.89 13.21 10.19
CA PRO A 234 20.69 12.69 8.85
C PRO A 234 21.77 11.66 8.49
N ILE A 235 21.34 10.48 8.04
CA ILE A 235 22.25 9.41 7.63
C ILE A 235 22.44 9.50 6.13
N ILE A 236 23.69 9.66 5.70
CA ILE A 236 24.05 9.68 4.28
C ILE A 236 24.56 8.29 3.91
N GLU A 237 23.73 7.55 3.17
CA GLU A 237 24.11 6.25 2.64
C GLU A 237 25.20 6.41 1.56
N PRO A 238 26.34 5.69 1.66
CA PRO A 238 27.40 5.78 0.66
C PRO A 238 26.94 5.25 -0.71
N PRO A 239 27.54 5.73 -1.81
CA PRO A 239 27.25 5.22 -3.15
C PRO A 239 27.66 3.74 -3.29
N HIS A 240 27.01 3.03 -4.22
CA HIS A 240 27.43 1.67 -4.59
C HIS A 240 28.74 1.72 -5.38
N ALA A 241 29.67 0.83 -5.02
CA ALA A 241 30.97 0.66 -5.69
C ALA A 241 30.95 -0.41 -6.79
N GLY A 242 29.78 -0.99 -7.07
CA GLY A 242 29.56 -2.04 -8.07
C GLY A 242 28.27 -2.82 -7.80
N PRO A 243 27.87 -3.71 -8.74
CA PRO A 243 26.72 -4.57 -8.54
C PRO A 243 26.89 -5.45 -7.32
N ARG A 244 25.78 -5.68 -6.60
CA ARG A 244 25.73 -6.56 -5.43
C ARG A 244 24.80 -7.73 -5.67
N ARG A 245 24.97 -8.79 -4.89
CA ARG A 245 24.16 -10.00 -5.03
C ARG A 245 23.91 -10.66 -3.69
N VAL A 246 22.66 -11.09 -3.48
CA VAL A 246 22.28 -11.97 -2.39
C VAL A 246 21.55 -13.20 -2.92
N GLU A 247 21.98 -14.38 -2.46
CA GLU A 247 21.33 -15.65 -2.78
C GLU A 247 20.81 -16.30 -1.50
N VAL A 248 19.52 -16.61 -1.49
CA VAL A 248 18.85 -17.23 -0.36
C VAL A 248 18.31 -18.59 -0.81
N ALA A 249 18.72 -19.66 -0.17
CA ALA A 249 18.20 -21.00 -0.46
C ALA A 249 17.16 -21.40 0.60
N ARG A 250 15.92 -21.67 0.18
CA ARG A 250 14.78 -22.00 1.06
C ARG A 250 13.92 -23.12 0.49
N ASP A 251 13.09 -23.73 1.33
CA ASP A 251 12.19 -24.81 0.92
C ASP A 251 10.89 -24.24 0.33
N VAL A 252 11.02 -23.64 -0.85
CA VAL A 252 9.93 -23.01 -1.61
C VAL A 252 9.74 -23.72 -2.95
N SER A 253 8.55 -23.64 -3.55
CA SER A 253 8.22 -24.24 -4.86
C SER A 253 8.47 -23.34 -6.06
N ILE A 254 8.78 -22.08 -5.81
CA ILE A 254 8.93 -21.05 -6.84
C ILE A 254 10.27 -20.35 -6.64
N CYS A 255 10.87 -19.93 -7.73
CA CYS A 255 12.02 -19.04 -7.68
C CYS A 255 11.52 -17.60 -7.65
N LYS A 256 12.06 -16.78 -6.75
CA LYS A 256 11.76 -15.36 -6.69
C LYS A 256 13.03 -14.56 -6.86
N GLY A 257 12.95 -13.42 -7.52
CA GLY A 257 14.08 -12.52 -7.60
C GLY A 257 13.69 -11.05 -7.51
N VAL A 258 14.66 -10.23 -7.12
CA VAL A 258 14.54 -8.78 -7.04
C VAL A 258 15.77 -8.14 -7.66
N ALA A 259 15.56 -7.11 -8.47
CA ALA A 259 16.59 -6.14 -8.84
C ALA A 259 16.25 -4.80 -8.18
N THR A 260 17.19 -4.21 -7.45
CA THR A 260 16.94 -2.96 -6.75
C THR A 260 18.06 -1.93 -6.91
N TRP A 261 17.68 -0.65 -6.95
CA TRP A 261 18.58 0.50 -7.10
C TRP A 261 18.26 1.56 -6.06
N LYS A 262 19.29 2.22 -5.53
CA LYS A 262 19.10 3.42 -4.72
C LYS A 262 18.61 4.58 -5.58
N ILE A 263 17.54 5.21 -5.13
CA ILE A 263 16.90 6.37 -5.75
C ILE A 263 16.64 7.45 -4.69
N PRO A 264 16.29 8.69 -5.08
CA PRO A 264 15.92 9.72 -4.13
C PRO A 264 14.70 9.34 -3.28
N GLY A 265 14.63 9.92 -2.08
CA GLY A 265 13.49 9.75 -1.17
C GLY A 265 12.17 10.31 -1.69
N PHE A 266 11.08 9.99 -0.99
CA PHE A 266 9.72 10.12 -1.48
C PHE A 266 9.29 11.55 -1.88
N PHE A 267 9.86 12.57 -1.23
CA PHE A 267 9.51 13.99 -1.48
C PHE A 267 10.57 14.73 -2.31
N ALA A 268 11.55 14.02 -2.88
CA ALA A 268 12.56 14.62 -3.72
C ALA A 268 12.00 14.94 -5.12
N LYS A 269 12.54 16.00 -5.74
CA LYS A 269 12.08 16.53 -7.05
C LYS A 269 11.94 15.48 -8.16
N ASP A 270 12.86 14.51 -8.21
CA ASP A 270 12.90 13.54 -9.31
C ASP A 270 12.03 12.31 -9.03
N ARG A 271 11.45 12.19 -7.82
CA ARG A 271 10.77 10.98 -7.37
C ARG A 271 9.55 10.64 -8.22
N SER A 272 8.68 11.60 -8.50
CA SER A 272 7.47 11.35 -9.29
C SER A 272 7.79 10.82 -10.69
N ALA A 273 8.83 11.37 -11.33
CA ALA A 273 9.30 10.89 -12.63
C ALA A 273 9.84 9.45 -12.57
N ILE A 274 10.52 9.08 -11.48
CA ILE A 274 11.02 7.71 -11.26
C ILE A 274 9.85 6.74 -11.07
N ASP A 275 8.84 7.11 -10.27
CA ASP A 275 7.66 6.29 -10.06
C ASP A 275 6.93 6.01 -11.38
N LEU A 276 6.81 7.01 -12.27
CA LEU A 276 6.22 6.83 -13.60
C LEU A 276 7.11 6.00 -14.53
N PHE A 277 8.44 6.20 -14.51
CA PHE A 277 9.37 5.37 -15.29
C PHE A 277 9.24 3.90 -14.91
N LEU A 278 9.20 3.59 -13.61
CA LEU A 278 8.95 2.23 -13.10
C LEU A 278 7.55 1.74 -13.47
N GLY A 279 6.55 2.61 -13.46
CA GLY A 279 5.22 2.31 -13.97
C GLY A 279 5.23 1.83 -15.43
N VAL A 280 6.04 2.46 -16.31
CA VAL A 280 6.18 2.04 -17.71
C VAL A 280 6.82 0.65 -17.78
N MET A 281 7.80 0.39 -16.92
CA MET A 281 8.53 -0.87 -16.87
C MET A 281 7.65 -2.03 -16.38
N GLY A 282 6.85 -1.85 -15.32
CA GLY A 282 6.23 -2.98 -14.62
C GLY A 282 4.84 -2.77 -14.01
N SER A 283 4.12 -1.68 -14.30
CA SER A 283 2.75 -1.50 -13.80
C SER A 283 1.70 -2.01 -14.80
N GLY A 284 0.93 -3.01 -14.36
CA GLY A 284 -0.15 -3.63 -15.15
C GLY A 284 0.35 -4.65 -16.18
N ASN A 285 -0.60 -5.35 -16.78
CA ASN A 285 -0.34 -6.47 -17.69
C ASN A 285 0.09 -6.01 -19.10
N SER A 286 0.05 -4.71 -19.38
CA SER A 286 0.60 -4.11 -20.62
C SER A 286 1.93 -3.39 -20.41
N SER A 287 2.60 -3.59 -19.27
CA SER A 287 3.93 -3.03 -19.02
C SER A 287 5.01 -3.74 -19.84
N ILE A 288 6.15 -3.07 -20.06
CA ILE A 288 7.24 -3.59 -20.92
C ILE A 288 7.74 -4.95 -20.42
N LEU A 289 7.97 -5.07 -19.11
CA LEU A 289 8.50 -6.30 -18.52
C LEU A 289 7.49 -7.42 -18.51
N TRP A 290 6.22 -7.11 -18.28
CA TRP A 290 5.16 -8.11 -18.36
C TRP A 290 5.05 -8.68 -19.78
N ASP A 291 4.91 -7.80 -20.77
CA ASP A 291 4.78 -8.20 -22.17
C ASP A 291 5.98 -9.04 -22.62
N GLU A 292 7.19 -8.58 -22.34
CA GLU A 292 8.39 -9.26 -22.82
C GLU A 292 8.73 -10.53 -22.02
N LEU A 293 8.81 -10.46 -20.69
CA LEU A 293 9.32 -11.56 -19.88
C LEU A 293 8.25 -12.60 -19.55
N ARG A 294 7.00 -12.18 -19.33
CA ARG A 294 5.90 -13.11 -19.07
C ARG A 294 5.22 -13.56 -20.35
N GLU A 295 4.82 -12.65 -21.23
CA GLU A 295 3.97 -13.03 -22.38
C GLU A 295 4.77 -13.58 -23.57
N ASN A 296 5.83 -12.89 -23.99
CA ASN A 296 6.63 -13.27 -25.16
C ASN A 296 7.61 -14.40 -24.83
N LYS A 297 8.46 -14.20 -23.81
CA LYS A 297 9.54 -15.14 -23.46
C LYS A 297 9.12 -16.23 -22.47
N LYS A 298 7.99 -16.06 -21.75
CA LYS A 298 7.47 -17.00 -20.74
C LYS A 298 8.51 -17.42 -19.69
N LEU A 299 9.35 -16.48 -19.25
CA LEU A 299 10.40 -16.72 -18.26
C LEU A 299 9.91 -16.60 -16.81
N VAL A 300 8.81 -15.86 -16.59
CA VAL A 300 8.29 -15.54 -15.26
C VAL A 300 6.77 -15.71 -15.23
N HIS A 301 6.23 -16.09 -14.07
CA HIS A 301 4.79 -16.09 -13.79
C HIS A 301 4.27 -14.69 -13.49
N SER A 302 5.09 -13.84 -12.87
CA SER A 302 4.76 -12.44 -12.61
C SER A 302 6.04 -11.61 -12.53
N ILE A 303 5.91 -10.33 -12.89
CA ILE A 303 6.96 -9.33 -12.76
C ILE A 303 6.31 -7.97 -12.56
N ASP A 304 6.82 -7.20 -11.61
CA ASP A 304 6.33 -5.86 -11.29
C ASP A 304 7.50 -4.91 -11.00
N ALA A 305 7.23 -3.62 -11.12
CA ALA A 305 8.20 -2.57 -10.84
C ALA A 305 7.50 -1.44 -10.09
N HIS A 306 8.04 -1.09 -8.94
CA HIS A 306 7.57 0.03 -8.14
C HIS A 306 8.75 0.62 -7.39
N ALA A 307 8.53 1.73 -6.70
CA ALA A 307 9.54 2.24 -5.81
C ALA A 307 9.01 2.34 -4.39
N MET A 308 9.87 1.99 -3.45
CA MET A 308 9.66 2.17 -2.02
C MET A 308 10.67 3.19 -1.49
N GLY A 309 10.52 3.61 -0.24
CA GLY A 309 11.47 4.55 0.36
C GLY A 309 10.88 5.37 1.49
N LEU A 310 11.79 6.08 2.15
CA LEU A 310 11.52 7.07 3.18
C LEU A 310 11.76 8.47 2.62
N LYS A 311 11.75 9.47 3.50
CA LYS A 311 11.97 10.87 3.14
C LYS A 311 13.31 11.12 2.45
N ASP A 312 14.37 10.47 2.94
CA ASP A 312 15.77 10.74 2.61
C ASP A 312 16.34 9.78 1.58
N ILE A 313 15.85 8.55 1.51
CA ILE A 313 16.28 7.54 0.54
C ILE A 313 15.12 6.71 0.01
N GLY A 314 15.20 6.30 -1.25
CA GLY A 314 14.29 5.32 -1.84
C GLY A 314 15.02 4.16 -2.50
N LEU A 315 14.26 3.13 -2.81
CA LEU A 315 14.68 1.98 -3.61
C LEU A 315 13.71 1.79 -4.77
N ALA A 316 14.22 1.75 -6.00
CA ALA A 316 13.50 1.14 -7.11
C ALA A 316 13.50 -0.37 -6.87
N TRP A 317 12.35 -1.01 -6.97
CA TRP A 317 12.14 -2.41 -6.62
C TRP A 317 11.44 -3.13 -7.77
N LEU A 318 12.17 -4.06 -8.39
CA LEU A 318 11.70 -4.88 -9.49
C LEU A 318 11.66 -6.34 -9.03
N SER A 319 10.47 -6.85 -8.73
CA SER A 319 10.26 -8.24 -8.29
C SER A 319 9.76 -9.11 -9.41
N TRP A 320 10.17 -10.38 -9.41
CA TRP A 320 9.63 -11.40 -10.30
C TRP A 320 9.51 -12.75 -9.58
N ILE A 321 8.58 -13.56 -10.08
CA ILE A 321 8.34 -14.94 -9.65
C ILE A 321 8.39 -15.84 -10.88
N GLY A 322 9.13 -16.94 -10.81
CA GLY A 322 9.21 -17.95 -11.87
C GLY A 322 9.27 -19.37 -11.32
N ASP A 323 9.47 -20.33 -12.23
CA ASP A 323 9.57 -21.75 -11.90
C ASP A 323 10.70 -22.03 -10.89
N ALA A 324 10.56 -23.09 -10.10
CA ALA A 324 11.55 -23.52 -9.09
C ALA A 324 13.01 -23.56 -9.60
N HIS A 325 13.20 -23.89 -10.88
CA HIS A 325 14.50 -24.03 -11.53
C HIS A 325 14.71 -23.02 -12.67
N ALA A 326 14.00 -21.89 -12.64
CA ALA A 326 14.17 -20.82 -13.61
C ALA A 326 15.64 -20.35 -13.65
N ASP A 327 16.16 -20.13 -14.86
CA ASP A 327 17.47 -19.52 -15.04
C ASP A 327 17.37 -18.02 -14.76
N TYR A 328 17.55 -17.67 -13.48
CA TYR A 328 17.48 -16.30 -13.01
C TYR A 328 18.48 -15.38 -13.72
N THR A 329 19.61 -15.91 -14.25
CA THR A 329 20.60 -15.07 -14.95
C THR A 329 20.06 -14.56 -16.28
N VAL A 330 19.25 -15.37 -16.97
CA VAL A 330 18.56 -14.97 -18.20
C VAL A 330 17.46 -13.95 -17.91
N ILE A 331 16.75 -14.09 -16.78
CA ILE A 331 15.73 -13.15 -16.32
C ILE A 331 16.36 -11.81 -15.96
N GLU A 332 17.37 -11.80 -15.08
CA GLU A 332 18.10 -10.59 -14.67
C GLU A 332 18.69 -9.85 -15.88
N LYS A 333 19.29 -10.59 -16.81
CA LYS A 333 19.80 -10.01 -18.06
C LYS A 333 18.69 -9.40 -18.90
N SER A 334 17.56 -10.09 -19.05
CA SER A 334 16.41 -9.56 -19.82
C SER A 334 15.82 -8.30 -19.18
N ILE A 335 15.80 -8.21 -17.84
CA ILE A 335 15.38 -7.00 -17.11
C ILE A 335 16.31 -5.83 -17.46
N LEU A 336 17.62 -6.02 -17.34
CA LEU A 336 18.61 -4.98 -17.66
C LEU A 336 18.56 -4.58 -19.15
N GLU A 337 18.39 -5.53 -20.07
CA GLU A 337 18.22 -5.26 -21.50
C GLU A 337 17.01 -4.35 -21.75
N LYS A 338 15.83 -4.65 -21.17
CA LYS A 338 14.64 -3.80 -21.33
C LYS A 338 14.79 -2.42 -20.68
N ILE A 339 15.46 -2.32 -19.53
CA ILE A 339 15.77 -1.04 -18.89
C ILE A 339 16.66 -0.19 -19.82
N ASN A 340 17.74 -0.78 -20.33
CA ASN A 340 18.67 -0.10 -21.22
C ASN A 340 17.99 0.34 -22.53
N GLU A 341 17.16 -0.52 -23.14
CA GLU A 341 16.40 -0.18 -24.34
C GLU A 341 15.46 1.02 -24.11
N LEU A 342 14.75 1.07 -22.98
CA LEU A 342 13.89 2.21 -22.66
C LEU A 342 14.71 3.47 -22.39
N GLN A 343 15.86 3.34 -21.73
CA GLN A 343 16.79 4.44 -21.51
C GLN A 343 17.39 4.96 -22.83
N GLU A 344 17.69 4.11 -23.81
CA GLU A 344 18.26 4.50 -25.10
C GLU A 344 17.22 5.11 -26.03
N ASN A 345 16.08 4.42 -26.22
CA ASN A 345 15.03 4.83 -27.14
C ASN A 345 14.13 5.95 -26.59
N GLY A 346 14.07 6.07 -25.26
CA GLY A 346 13.21 7.01 -24.56
C GLY A 346 11.79 6.47 -24.34
N VAL A 347 11.13 7.02 -23.32
CA VAL A 347 9.71 6.77 -23.05
C VAL A 347 8.88 7.42 -24.15
N SER A 348 7.99 6.64 -24.78
CA SER A 348 7.06 7.19 -25.77
C SER A 348 5.93 7.99 -25.12
N GLN A 349 5.33 8.91 -25.89
CA GLN A 349 4.18 9.69 -25.44
C GLN A 349 3.02 8.79 -24.97
N ALA A 350 2.73 7.71 -25.69
CA ALA A 350 1.66 6.78 -25.34
C ALA A 350 1.92 6.03 -24.03
N GLN A 351 3.18 5.59 -23.79
CA GLN A 351 3.57 4.97 -22.53
C GLN A 351 3.43 5.95 -21.37
N PHE A 352 3.91 7.18 -21.54
CA PHE A 352 3.79 8.25 -20.54
C PHE A 352 2.34 8.55 -20.18
N GLU A 353 1.47 8.75 -21.18
CA GLU A 353 0.05 9.04 -20.95
C GLU A 353 -0.66 7.89 -20.22
N LYS A 354 -0.36 6.63 -20.60
CA LYS A 354 -0.90 5.44 -19.92
C LYS A 354 -0.57 5.45 -18.43
N VAL A 355 0.72 5.57 -18.08
CA VAL A 355 1.15 5.48 -16.68
C VAL A 355 0.70 6.69 -15.87
N ARG A 356 0.72 7.89 -16.46
CA ARG A 356 0.21 9.10 -15.81
C ARG A 356 -1.27 8.94 -15.46
N ARG A 357 -2.07 8.38 -16.37
CA ARG A 357 -3.48 8.10 -16.12
C ARG A 357 -3.69 7.04 -15.05
N GLN A 358 -2.93 5.94 -15.08
CA GLN A 358 -2.97 4.93 -14.02
C GLN A 358 -2.65 5.55 -12.65
N THR A 359 -1.64 6.43 -12.57
CA THR A 359 -1.29 7.17 -11.34
C THR A 359 -2.43 8.08 -10.88
N VAL A 360 -3.06 8.84 -11.78
CA VAL A 360 -4.21 9.70 -11.46
C VAL A 360 -5.36 8.86 -10.89
N VAL A 361 -5.69 7.72 -11.51
CA VAL A 361 -6.76 6.84 -11.01
C VAL A 361 -6.40 6.24 -9.65
N ALA A 362 -5.14 5.84 -9.44
CA ALA A 362 -4.67 5.36 -8.14
C ALA A 362 -4.80 6.43 -7.04
N MET A 363 -4.48 7.69 -7.36
CA MET A 363 -4.67 8.82 -6.44
C MET A 363 -6.15 9.04 -6.09
N VAL A 364 -7.05 8.98 -7.07
CA VAL A 364 -8.51 9.09 -6.84
C VAL A 364 -9.04 7.91 -6.02
N ASN A 365 -8.55 6.68 -6.30
CA ASN A 365 -8.90 5.49 -5.53
C ASN A 365 -8.54 5.62 -4.05
N GLY A 366 -7.42 6.28 -3.74
CA GLY A 366 -6.99 6.57 -2.38
C GLY A 366 -7.94 7.50 -1.61
N LEU A 367 -8.91 8.15 -2.27
CA LEU A 367 -9.88 9.05 -1.64
C LEU A 367 -11.23 8.39 -1.35
N LYS A 368 -11.41 7.10 -1.69
CA LYS A 368 -12.69 6.39 -1.52
C LYS A 368 -13.18 6.42 -0.07
N THR A 369 -12.31 6.08 0.87
CA THR A 369 -12.63 6.06 2.30
C THR A 369 -12.15 7.33 2.98
N ILE A 370 -12.88 7.77 4.03
CA ILE A 370 -12.43 8.91 4.85
C ILE A 370 -11.10 8.62 5.56
N HIS A 371 -10.88 7.36 5.94
CA HIS A 371 -9.62 6.86 6.49
C HIS A 371 -8.46 7.15 5.54
N SER A 372 -8.53 6.66 4.29
CA SER A 372 -7.45 6.78 3.32
C SER A 372 -7.24 8.22 2.85
N ALA A 373 -8.32 9.00 2.68
CA ALA A 373 -8.23 10.42 2.35
C ALA A 373 -7.49 11.22 3.44
N THR A 374 -7.81 10.95 4.70
CA THR A 374 -7.16 11.57 5.87
C THR A 374 -5.69 11.15 5.98
N ALA A 375 -5.43 9.84 5.84
CA ALA A 375 -4.10 9.25 5.91
C ALA A 375 -3.15 9.83 4.85
N ARG A 376 -3.63 10.14 3.64
CA ARG A 376 -2.82 10.72 2.56
C ARG A 376 -2.22 12.07 2.95
N SER A 377 -3.03 12.96 3.52
CA SER A 377 -2.57 14.27 4.00
C SER A 377 -1.71 14.15 5.27
N ALA A 378 -2.06 13.20 6.15
CA ALA A 378 -1.31 12.91 7.35
C ALA A 378 0.10 12.39 7.06
N TYR A 379 0.25 11.47 6.10
CA TYR A 379 1.55 10.97 5.65
C TYR A 379 2.43 12.09 5.10
N ALA A 380 1.86 12.94 4.24
CA ALA A 380 2.52 14.11 3.69
C ALA A 380 2.99 15.11 4.76
N ALA A 381 2.16 15.36 5.77
CA ALA A 381 2.53 16.19 6.91
C ALA A 381 3.59 15.51 7.79
N CYS A 382 3.43 14.23 8.12
CA CYS A 382 4.26 13.45 9.04
C CYS A 382 5.66 13.17 8.50
N ILE A 383 5.79 12.81 7.23
CA ILE A 383 7.10 12.48 6.64
C ILE A 383 7.65 13.68 5.84
N GLY A 384 6.80 14.30 5.03
CA GLY A 384 7.18 15.42 4.16
C GLY A 384 7.27 16.77 4.87
N TYR A 385 6.72 16.90 6.08
CA TYR A 385 6.52 18.20 6.77
C TYR A 385 5.64 19.15 5.95
N ASP A 386 4.73 18.57 5.16
CA ASP A 386 4.07 19.29 4.10
C ASP A 386 2.67 18.74 3.77
N HIS A 387 1.68 19.10 4.59
CA HIS A 387 0.29 18.68 4.46
C HIS A 387 -0.36 18.97 3.09
N ALA A 388 0.16 19.94 2.33
CA ALA A 388 -0.34 20.31 1.01
C ALA A 388 0.26 19.46 -0.14
N TRP A 389 1.17 18.51 0.18
CA TRP A 389 1.84 17.69 -0.83
C TRP A 389 0.89 16.92 -1.75
N PRO A 390 -0.27 16.41 -1.30
CA PRO A 390 -1.20 15.75 -2.21
C PRO A 390 -1.59 16.61 -3.41
N LEU A 391 -1.75 17.93 -3.22
CA LEU A 391 -2.04 18.87 -4.30
C LEU A 391 -0.79 19.20 -5.12
N ARG A 392 0.33 19.54 -4.48
CA ARG A 392 1.58 19.84 -5.20
C ARG A 392 2.11 18.66 -6.00
N GLY A 393 1.93 17.43 -5.52
CA GLY A 393 2.28 16.21 -6.25
C GLY A 393 1.45 16.04 -7.53
N VAL A 394 0.17 16.43 -7.52
CA VAL A 394 -0.65 16.47 -8.75
C VAL A 394 -0.17 17.56 -9.71
N GLU A 395 0.21 18.74 -9.18
CA GLU A 395 0.80 19.82 -9.99
C GLU A 395 2.17 19.44 -10.58
N GLU A 396 2.98 18.69 -9.84
CA GLU A 396 4.24 18.14 -10.31
C GLU A 396 4.00 17.10 -11.41
N LEU A 397 3.12 16.13 -11.16
CA LEU A 397 2.71 15.11 -12.13
C LEU A 397 2.21 15.72 -13.44
N ALA A 398 1.43 16.81 -13.37
CA ALA A 398 0.91 17.50 -14.54
C ALA A 398 1.97 18.21 -15.39
N ARG A 399 3.17 18.47 -14.83
CA ARG A 399 4.28 19.15 -15.51
C ARG A 399 5.30 18.22 -16.13
N LEU A 400 5.29 16.94 -15.78
CA LEU A 400 6.25 15.96 -16.27
C LEU A 400 6.09 15.69 -17.77
N THR A 401 7.20 15.35 -18.43
CA THR A 401 7.24 14.92 -19.82
C THR A 401 7.88 13.53 -19.96
N PRO A 402 7.73 12.84 -21.11
CA PRO A 402 8.41 11.56 -21.35
C PRO A 402 9.95 11.65 -21.26
N GLU A 403 10.52 12.81 -21.60
CA GLU A 403 11.95 13.06 -21.50
C GLU A 403 12.43 13.08 -20.04
N ASP A 404 11.61 13.65 -19.12
CA ASP A 404 11.93 13.64 -17.69
C ASP A 404 12.06 12.22 -17.15
N LEU A 405 11.10 11.34 -17.49
CA LEU A 405 11.12 9.92 -17.13
C LEU A 405 12.37 9.23 -17.68
N THR A 406 12.68 9.46 -18.95
CA THR A 406 13.87 8.88 -19.61
C THR A 406 15.16 9.33 -18.90
N GLN A 407 15.24 10.61 -18.55
CA GLN A 407 16.42 11.19 -17.90
C GLN A 407 16.63 10.64 -16.48
N VAL A 408 15.57 10.48 -15.69
CA VAL A 408 15.70 9.87 -14.35
C VAL A 408 16.04 8.39 -14.44
N GLY A 409 15.50 7.65 -15.42
CA GLY A 409 15.88 6.28 -15.71
C GLY A 409 17.40 6.16 -15.91
N ARG A 410 17.98 6.99 -16.78
CA ARG A 410 19.44 7.05 -17.04
C ARG A 410 20.27 7.48 -15.82
N THR A 411 19.71 8.37 -15.00
CA THR A 411 20.41 8.91 -13.83
C THR A 411 20.52 7.89 -12.70
N TYR A 412 19.46 7.12 -12.46
CA TYR A 412 19.33 6.33 -11.23
C TYR A 412 19.39 4.81 -11.43
N LEU A 413 18.88 4.27 -12.55
CA LEU A 413 18.83 2.82 -12.78
C LEU A 413 20.05 2.38 -13.59
N LYS A 414 21.24 2.53 -12.99
CA LYS A 414 22.50 2.18 -13.65
C LYS A 414 22.90 0.72 -13.37
N PRO A 415 23.38 -0.04 -14.39
CA PRO A 415 23.79 -1.43 -14.21
C PRO A 415 24.83 -1.63 -13.10
N GLU A 416 25.75 -0.69 -12.91
CA GLU A 416 26.80 -0.75 -11.89
C GLU A 416 26.30 -0.52 -10.45
N SER A 417 25.05 -0.09 -10.27
CA SER A 417 24.48 0.27 -8.96
C SER A 417 23.37 -0.66 -8.50
N VAL A 418 23.10 -1.73 -9.27
CA VAL A 418 22.06 -2.71 -8.96
C VAL A 418 22.47 -3.65 -7.83
N THR A 419 21.52 -3.97 -6.96
CA THR A 419 21.60 -5.14 -6.09
C THR A 419 20.62 -6.19 -6.62
N PHE A 420 21.13 -7.36 -6.98
CA PHE A 420 20.33 -8.52 -7.33
C PHE A 420 20.09 -9.41 -6.13
N ALA A 421 18.92 -10.00 -6.06
CA ALA A 421 18.58 -10.97 -5.04
C ALA A 421 17.79 -12.11 -5.66
N VAL A 422 18.10 -13.35 -5.27
CA VAL A 422 17.35 -14.53 -5.71
C VAL A 422 17.08 -15.46 -4.52
N MET A 423 15.83 -15.88 -4.38
CA MET A 423 15.43 -16.96 -3.50
C MET A 423 15.17 -18.24 -4.31
N ASN A 424 16.05 -19.23 -4.16
CA ASN A 424 15.98 -20.50 -4.88
C ASN A 424 15.24 -21.58 -4.08
N ALA A 425 14.45 -22.37 -4.81
CA ALA A 425 13.74 -23.54 -4.32
C ALA A 425 14.68 -24.71 -3.98
N LYS A 426 14.56 -25.28 -2.77
CA LYS A 426 15.23 -26.54 -2.39
C LYS A 426 14.41 -27.79 -2.75
N LYS A 427 13.07 -27.73 -2.75
CA LYS A 427 12.15 -28.75 -3.30
C LYS A 427 10.82 -28.13 -3.72
N SER A 428 10.23 -28.68 -4.78
CA SER A 428 8.89 -28.33 -5.26
C SER A 428 7.81 -28.83 -4.29
N VAL A 429 7.09 -27.91 -3.64
CA VAL A 429 5.79 -28.18 -2.98
C VAL A 429 4.79 -27.06 -3.29
N ALA A 430 3.67 -27.39 -3.94
CA ALA A 430 2.59 -26.46 -4.24
C ALA A 430 1.89 -25.96 -2.96
N THR A 431 1.52 -24.68 -2.91
CA THR A 431 0.68 -24.10 -1.85
C THR A 431 -0.48 -23.30 -2.46
N ALA A 432 -1.59 -23.25 -1.71
CA ALA A 432 -2.88 -22.70 -2.14
C ALA A 432 -3.30 -21.51 -1.25
N ASP A 433 -3.98 -20.54 -1.85
CA ASP A 433 -4.40 -19.28 -1.23
C ASP A 433 -5.72 -19.33 -0.46
N THR A 434 -5.84 -18.42 0.52
CA THR A 434 -7.00 -18.25 1.43
C THR A 434 -7.87 -17.06 1.04
N LYS A 435 -9.20 -17.17 1.25
CA LYS A 435 -10.21 -16.15 0.91
C LYS A 435 -10.63 -15.30 2.10
N THR A 436 -10.85 -13.99 1.88
CA THR A 436 -11.43 -13.04 2.85
C THR A 436 -12.88 -12.70 2.48
N LYS A 437 -13.77 -12.53 3.47
CA LYS A 437 -15.18 -12.13 3.30
C LYS A 437 -15.35 -10.61 3.49
N VAL A 438 -16.23 -10.01 2.68
CA VAL A 438 -16.59 -8.58 2.74
C VAL A 438 -18.07 -8.42 3.18
N LYS A 439 -18.38 -7.37 3.96
CA LYS A 439 -19.73 -6.99 4.42
C LYS A 439 -20.50 -6.21 3.34
N THR A 440 -21.82 -6.31 3.35
CA THR A 440 -22.77 -5.75 2.36
C THR A 440 -23.44 -4.46 2.87
N PRO A 441 -23.66 -3.43 2.04
CA PRO A 441 -24.38 -2.19 2.40
C PRO A 441 -25.91 -2.27 2.28
N ASP A 442 -26.60 -1.24 2.82
CA ASP A 442 -28.02 -1.26 3.26
C ASP A 442 -29.11 -0.77 2.29
N SER A 443 -28.79 -0.30 1.07
CA SER A 443 -29.86 0.01 0.09
C SER A 443 -29.39 -0.06 -1.36
N PHE A 444 -30.19 -0.71 -2.20
CA PHE A 444 -29.97 -0.89 -3.63
C PHE A 444 -31.31 -0.81 -4.38
N GLU A 445 -31.30 -0.25 -5.58
CA GLU A 445 -32.41 -0.38 -6.51
C GLU A 445 -32.28 -1.71 -7.25
N VAL A 446 -33.35 -2.52 -7.29
CA VAL A 446 -33.39 -3.75 -8.08
C VAL A 446 -34.32 -3.57 -9.27
N ILE A 447 -33.77 -3.64 -10.47
CA ILE A 447 -34.51 -3.64 -11.72
C ILE A 447 -34.43 -5.05 -12.30
N THR A 448 -35.54 -5.62 -12.75
CA THR A 448 -35.52 -6.89 -13.50
C THR A 448 -35.82 -6.59 -14.96
N LEU A 449 -34.88 -6.90 -15.83
CA LEU A 449 -35.01 -6.73 -17.28
C LEU A 449 -36.00 -7.75 -17.86
N GLU A 450 -36.52 -7.50 -19.06
CA GLU A 450 -37.49 -8.41 -19.73
C GLU A 450 -36.95 -9.84 -19.94
N ASN A 451 -35.63 -10.00 -20.06
CA ASN A 451 -34.96 -11.29 -20.18
C ASN A 451 -34.72 -11.99 -18.82
N GLY A 452 -35.20 -11.43 -17.72
CA GLY A 452 -35.09 -12.00 -16.37
C GLY A 452 -33.79 -11.68 -15.62
N VAL A 453 -32.86 -10.93 -16.23
CA VAL A 453 -31.64 -10.47 -15.54
C VAL A 453 -32.01 -9.45 -14.47
N ARG A 454 -31.52 -9.65 -13.25
CA ARG A 454 -31.65 -8.70 -12.14
C ARG A 454 -30.45 -7.76 -12.14
N VAL A 455 -30.72 -6.46 -12.24
CA VAL A 455 -29.75 -5.39 -12.12
C VAL A 455 -29.89 -4.79 -10.72
N VAL A 456 -28.76 -4.70 -10.02
CA VAL A 456 -28.67 -4.06 -8.70
C VAL A 456 -27.90 -2.77 -8.89
N LEU A 457 -28.55 -1.63 -8.71
CA LEU A 457 -27.97 -0.30 -8.87
C LEU A 457 -27.76 0.35 -7.50
N GLN A 458 -26.58 0.92 -7.31
CA GLN A 458 -26.22 1.74 -6.15
C GLN A 458 -25.55 3.02 -6.66
N GLU A 459 -26.17 4.16 -6.38
CA GLU A 459 -25.62 5.47 -6.75
C GLU A 459 -24.75 6.02 -5.61
N ASP A 460 -23.55 6.49 -5.96
CA ASP A 460 -22.64 7.18 -5.05
C ASP A 460 -21.90 8.30 -5.82
N HIS A 461 -22.12 9.55 -5.44
CA HIS A 461 -21.52 10.73 -6.07
C HIS A 461 -20.25 11.23 -5.36
N SER A 462 -19.79 10.48 -4.36
CA SER A 462 -18.72 10.90 -3.48
C SER A 462 -17.31 10.76 -4.11
N VAL A 463 -17.20 9.96 -5.19
CA VAL A 463 -16.01 9.79 -6.03
C VAL A 463 -16.39 9.67 -7.51
N PRO A 464 -15.58 10.16 -8.46
CA PRO A 464 -15.90 10.13 -9.90
C PRO A 464 -15.60 8.77 -10.54
N LYS A 465 -16.18 7.69 -10.01
CA LYS A 465 -16.02 6.32 -10.54
C LYS A 465 -17.36 5.66 -10.86
N ALA A 466 -17.32 4.63 -11.68
CA ALA A 466 -18.44 3.75 -11.96
C ALA A 466 -17.97 2.28 -12.05
N GLY A 467 -18.77 1.37 -11.51
CA GLY A 467 -18.52 -0.06 -11.51
C GLY A 467 -19.64 -0.83 -12.19
N PHE A 468 -19.30 -1.93 -12.84
CA PHE A 468 -20.24 -2.83 -13.50
C PHE A 468 -19.80 -4.28 -13.32
N GLY A 469 -20.69 -5.11 -12.78
CA GLY A 469 -20.41 -6.51 -12.50
C GLY A 469 -21.51 -7.42 -13.03
N VAL A 470 -21.12 -8.58 -13.55
CA VAL A 470 -22.03 -9.64 -13.94
C VAL A 470 -21.69 -10.89 -13.14
N TYR A 471 -22.68 -11.43 -12.43
CA TYR A 471 -22.52 -12.57 -11.54
C TYR A 471 -23.49 -13.68 -11.94
N PHE A 472 -22.97 -14.90 -12.02
CA PHE A 472 -23.72 -16.13 -12.23
C PHE A 472 -23.85 -16.89 -10.92
N SER A 473 -24.98 -17.59 -10.73
CA SER A 473 -25.09 -18.65 -9.72
C SER A 473 -24.34 -19.88 -10.22
N ALA A 474 -23.04 -19.90 -9.95
CA ALA A 474 -22.08 -20.92 -10.35
C ALA A 474 -20.94 -20.94 -9.33
N GLY A 475 -20.10 -21.96 -9.29
CA GLY A 475 -19.04 -22.05 -8.28
C GLY A 475 -18.89 -23.48 -7.79
N ILE A 476 -17.97 -23.70 -6.85
CA ILE A 476 -17.63 -25.04 -6.36
C ILE A 476 -18.86 -25.83 -5.87
N ALA A 477 -19.86 -25.15 -5.29
CA ALA A 477 -21.08 -25.80 -4.83
C ALA A 477 -21.98 -26.35 -5.96
N TYR A 478 -21.77 -25.88 -7.19
CA TYR A 478 -22.49 -26.28 -8.40
C TYR A 478 -21.64 -27.19 -9.32
N GLU A 479 -20.38 -27.46 -8.95
CA GLU A 479 -19.49 -28.32 -9.71
C GLU A 479 -19.71 -29.78 -9.35
N ASN A 480 -19.57 -30.66 -10.35
CA ASN A 480 -19.44 -32.08 -10.10
C ASN A 480 -18.11 -32.38 -9.40
N ASP A 481 -18.06 -33.41 -8.55
CA ASP A 481 -16.87 -33.76 -7.77
C ASP A 481 -15.61 -33.97 -8.63
N GLU A 482 -15.75 -34.54 -9.83
CA GLU A 482 -14.65 -34.78 -10.77
C GLU A 482 -14.17 -33.52 -11.52
N LYS A 483 -14.88 -32.40 -11.38
CA LYS A 483 -14.61 -31.13 -12.09
C LYS A 483 -14.43 -29.94 -11.15
N ARG A 484 -14.07 -30.20 -9.90
CA ARG A 484 -13.87 -29.13 -8.92
C ARG A 484 -12.75 -28.18 -9.35
N GLY A 485 -13.01 -26.87 -9.29
CA GLY A 485 -12.11 -25.82 -9.75
C GLY A 485 -12.37 -25.33 -11.18
N ALA A 486 -13.23 -26.00 -11.95
CA ALA A 486 -13.51 -25.63 -13.34
C ALA A 486 -14.14 -24.23 -13.48
N THR A 487 -15.00 -23.82 -12.55
CA THR A 487 -15.62 -22.49 -12.54
C THR A 487 -14.63 -21.39 -12.18
N GLY A 488 -13.61 -21.70 -11.36
CA GLY A 488 -12.50 -20.78 -11.09
C GLY A 488 -11.68 -20.53 -12.35
N ILE A 489 -11.25 -21.61 -13.01
CA ILE A 489 -10.52 -21.52 -14.29
C ILE A 489 -11.35 -20.79 -15.34
N LEU A 490 -12.64 -21.11 -15.46
CA LEU A 490 -13.55 -20.41 -16.37
C LEU A 490 -13.56 -18.91 -16.08
N SER A 491 -13.75 -18.50 -14.82
CA SER A 491 -13.78 -17.09 -14.42
C SER A 491 -12.51 -16.35 -14.84
N THR A 492 -11.34 -16.96 -14.63
CA THR A 492 -10.06 -16.41 -15.07
C THR A 492 -9.95 -16.33 -16.60
N LEU A 493 -10.52 -17.26 -17.35
CA LEU A 493 -10.51 -17.21 -18.81
C LEU A 493 -11.44 -16.14 -19.38
N LEU A 494 -12.51 -15.77 -18.66
CA LEU A 494 -13.42 -14.69 -19.08
C LEU A 494 -12.76 -13.31 -19.09
N THR A 495 -11.64 -13.12 -18.39
CA THR A 495 -10.86 -11.86 -18.39
C THR A 495 -9.79 -11.81 -19.48
N ARG A 496 -9.60 -12.89 -20.24
CA ARG A 496 -8.53 -13.00 -21.25
C ARG A 496 -9.04 -12.61 -22.64
N ASP A 497 -9.23 -13.59 -23.52
CA ASP A 497 -9.57 -13.36 -24.91
C ASP A 497 -11.09 -13.31 -25.10
N THR A 498 -11.54 -12.39 -25.94
CA THR A 498 -12.92 -12.30 -26.41
C THR A 498 -12.94 -12.43 -27.93
N VAL A 499 -14.13 -12.55 -28.52
CA VAL A 499 -14.26 -12.51 -29.99
C VAL A 499 -13.75 -11.18 -30.57
N GLN A 500 -13.85 -10.08 -29.81
CA GLN A 500 -13.51 -8.74 -30.28
C GLN A 500 -12.08 -8.31 -29.98
N HIS A 501 -11.50 -8.81 -28.88
CA HIS A 501 -10.20 -8.41 -28.38
C HIS A 501 -9.39 -9.61 -27.91
N THR A 502 -8.12 -9.64 -28.29
CA THR A 502 -7.12 -10.52 -27.68
C THR A 502 -6.86 -10.13 -26.22
N ARG A 503 -6.33 -11.04 -25.42
CA ARG A 503 -5.94 -10.76 -24.03
C ARG A 503 -5.01 -9.55 -23.86
N GLN A 504 -4.11 -9.32 -24.82
CA GLN A 504 -3.18 -8.20 -24.80
C GLN A 504 -3.91 -6.88 -25.09
N GLU A 505 -4.85 -6.87 -26.04
CA GLU A 505 -5.71 -5.70 -26.31
C GLU A 505 -6.63 -5.41 -25.12
N VAL A 506 -7.21 -6.44 -24.48
CA VAL A 506 -7.99 -6.27 -23.25
C VAL A 506 -7.15 -5.61 -22.17
N ALA A 507 -5.95 -6.12 -21.89
CA ALA A 507 -5.03 -5.54 -20.91
C ALA A 507 -4.66 -4.09 -21.26
N GLN A 508 -4.37 -3.80 -22.54
CA GLN A 508 -4.08 -2.44 -23.02
C GLN A 508 -5.26 -1.49 -22.83
N ILE A 509 -6.49 -1.92 -23.12
CA ILE A 509 -7.69 -1.08 -22.91
C ILE A 509 -7.86 -0.79 -21.42
N VAL A 510 -7.79 -1.82 -20.57
CA VAL A 510 -7.94 -1.68 -19.11
C VAL A 510 -6.88 -0.74 -18.54
N ASP A 511 -5.61 -0.95 -18.88
CA ASP A 511 -4.49 -0.13 -18.41
C ASP A 511 -4.59 1.31 -18.94
N ARG A 512 -4.96 1.49 -20.21
CA ARG A 512 -5.11 2.82 -20.84
C ARG A 512 -6.18 3.65 -20.15
N ILE A 513 -7.29 3.06 -19.73
CA ILE A 513 -8.34 3.80 -19.03
C ILE A 513 -8.12 3.82 -17.50
N GLY A 514 -7.08 3.15 -17.00
CA GLY A 514 -6.81 2.99 -15.57
C GLY A 514 -7.90 2.21 -14.84
N ALA A 515 -8.57 1.29 -15.53
CA ALA A 515 -9.64 0.49 -14.95
C ALA A 515 -9.11 -0.70 -14.14
N THR A 516 -9.99 -1.25 -13.31
CA THR A 516 -9.87 -2.61 -12.80
C THR A 516 -10.80 -3.49 -13.62
N PHE A 517 -10.29 -4.62 -14.09
CA PHE A 517 -11.08 -5.66 -14.72
C PHE A 517 -10.62 -7.00 -14.16
N ALA A 518 -11.51 -7.66 -13.41
CA ALA A 518 -11.14 -8.82 -12.62
C ALA A 518 -12.26 -9.87 -12.66
N ASP A 519 -11.86 -11.13 -12.52
CA ASP A 519 -12.77 -12.20 -12.26
C ASP A 519 -13.20 -12.21 -10.79
N VAL A 520 -14.42 -12.68 -10.54
CA VAL A 520 -15.00 -12.77 -9.20
C VAL A 520 -15.53 -14.18 -8.98
N GLY A 521 -14.99 -14.88 -7.98
CA GLY A 521 -15.29 -16.29 -7.73
C GLY A 521 -15.51 -16.62 -6.25
N SER A 522 -16.66 -17.19 -5.93
CA SER A 522 -17.01 -17.70 -4.60
C SER A 522 -17.40 -19.18 -4.68
N GLN A 523 -17.82 -19.77 -3.56
CA GLN A 523 -18.38 -21.11 -3.58
C GLN A 523 -19.73 -21.17 -4.32
N LEU A 524 -20.42 -20.04 -4.45
CA LEU A 524 -21.80 -19.94 -4.95
C LEU A 524 -21.97 -18.96 -6.12
N SER A 525 -20.93 -18.22 -6.48
CA SER A 525 -20.95 -17.31 -7.64
C SER A 525 -19.66 -17.37 -8.46
N CYS A 526 -19.76 -17.15 -9.77
CA CYS A 526 -18.63 -16.75 -10.62
C CYS A 526 -19.05 -15.54 -11.47
N GLY A 527 -18.08 -14.82 -12.07
CA GLY A 527 -18.42 -13.64 -12.86
C GLY A 527 -17.24 -12.74 -13.16
N LEU A 528 -17.57 -11.54 -13.62
CA LEU A 528 -16.62 -10.48 -13.92
C LEU A 528 -17.03 -9.18 -13.22
N TRP A 529 -16.04 -8.41 -12.79
CA TRP A 529 -16.19 -7.07 -12.25
C TRP A 529 -15.28 -6.10 -13.00
N GLY A 530 -15.85 -4.99 -13.45
CA GLY A 530 -15.14 -3.89 -14.07
C GLY A 530 -15.38 -2.59 -13.30
N GLU A 531 -14.35 -1.79 -13.07
CA GLU A 531 -14.45 -0.47 -12.45
C GLU A 531 -13.53 0.52 -13.16
N ALA A 532 -14.03 1.72 -13.50
CA ALA A 532 -13.25 2.78 -14.13
C ALA A 532 -13.65 4.17 -13.60
N LEU A 533 -13.04 5.24 -14.13
CA LEU A 533 -13.58 6.59 -13.98
C LEU A 533 -14.97 6.65 -14.64
N SER A 534 -15.87 7.50 -14.11
CA SER A 534 -17.24 7.61 -14.65
C SER A 534 -17.27 7.97 -16.14
N SER A 535 -16.25 8.69 -16.64
CA SER A 535 -16.07 9.03 -18.06
C SER A 535 -15.86 7.82 -18.97
N ASP A 536 -15.39 6.69 -18.43
CA ASP A 536 -15.02 5.49 -19.18
C ASP A 536 -15.94 4.31 -18.89
N PHE A 537 -17.09 4.57 -18.24
CA PHE A 537 -18.06 3.55 -17.86
C PHE A 537 -18.48 2.67 -19.04
N GLU A 538 -18.77 3.27 -20.20
CA GLU A 538 -19.21 2.52 -21.38
C GLU A 538 -18.13 1.53 -21.86
N GLN A 539 -16.86 1.94 -21.85
CA GLN A 539 -15.73 1.09 -22.27
C GLN A 539 -15.56 -0.10 -21.32
N ILE A 540 -15.59 0.12 -20.00
CA ILE A 540 -15.42 -0.97 -19.05
C ILE A 540 -16.64 -1.91 -19.01
N ALA A 541 -17.86 -1.37 -19.15
CA ALA A 541 -19.08 -2.16 -19.25
C ALA A 541 -19.08 -3.03 -20.52
N GLU A 542 -18.56 -2.51 -21.64
CA GLU A 542 -18.39 -3.28 -22.86
C GLU A 542 -17.39 -4.44 -22.70
N LEU A 543 -16.26 -4.23 -22.01
CA LEU A 543 -15.31 -5.31 -21.73
C LEU A 543 -15.96 -6.43 -20.89
N VAL A 544 -16.68 -6.07 -19.83
CA VAL A 544 -17.41 -7.05 -18.99
C VAL A 544 -18.46 -7.80 -19.83
N LYS A 545 -19.24 -7.08 -20.64
CA LYS A 545 -20.22 -7.67 -21.56
C LYS A 545 -19.55 -8.67 -22.53
N ASN A 546 -18.44 -8.28 -23.14
CA ASN A 546 -17.74 -9.11 -24.13
C ASN A 546 -17.07 -10.34 -23.50
N GLY A 547 -16.48 -10.18 -22.30
CA GLY A 547 -15.92 -11.28 -21.53
C GLY A 547 -16.97 -12.32 -21.14
N VAL A 548 -18.18 -11.88 -20.81
CA VAL A 548 -19.30 -12.77 -20.48
C VAL A 548 -19.96 -13.40 -21.70
N LEU A 549 -20.32 -12.61 -22.71
CA LEU A 549 -21.20 -13.06 -23.80
C LEU A 549 -20.44 -13.65 -24.98
N THR A 550 -19.17 -13.26 -25.15
CA THR A 550 -18.35 -13.65 -26.29
C THR A 550 -16.91 -14.01 -25.90
N PRO A 551 -16.69 -14.84 -24.85
CA PRO A 551 -15.33 -15.28 -24.51
C PRO A 551 -14.76 -16.18 -25.60
N LYS A 552 -13.46 -16.09 -25.82
CA LYS A 552 -12.71 -16.97 -26.71
C LYS A 552 -11.78 -17.84 -25.87
N LEU A 553 -12.23 -19.05 -25.54
CA LEU A 553 -11.47 -19.99 -24.71
C LEU A 553 -10.40 -20.69 -25.56
N LEU A 554 -9.19 -20.14 -25.57
CA LEU A 554 -8.05 -20.69 -26.30
C LEU A 554 -7.30 -21.72 -25.46
N SER A 555 -6.71 -22.73 -26.11
CA SER A 555 -5.99 -23.82 -25.44
C SER A 555 -4.70 -23.37 -24.78
N ASP A 556 -3.96 -22.47 -25.41
CA ASP A 556 -2.74 -21.88 -24.86
C ASP A 556 -3.02 -21.03 -23.60
N ALA A 557 -4.12 -20.27 -23.62
CA ALA A 557 -4.59 -19.52 -22.46
C ALA A 557 -5.07 -20.41 -21.31
N PHE A 558 -5.54 -21.62 -21.61
CA PHE A 558 -5.95 -22.62 -20.61
C PHE A 558 -4.75 -23.29 -19.93
N GLU A 559 -3.65 -23.49 -20.66
CA GLU A 559 -2.44 -24.15 -20.15
C GLU A 559 -1.50 -23.23 -19.36
N SER A 560 -1.57 -21.91 -19.60
CA SER A 560 -0.76 -20.86 -18.96
C SER A 560 -1.42 -20.25 -17.73
#